data_AF-A0A7K6Q1J9-F1
#
_entry.id   AF-A0A7K6Q1J9-F1
#
_cell.length_a   1.000
_cell.length_b   1.000
_cell.length_c   1.000
_cell.angle_alpha   90.00
_cell.angle_beta   90.00
_cell.angle_gamma   90.00
#
_symmetry.space_group_name_H-M   'P 1'
#
loop_
_entity.id
_entity.type
_entity.pdbx_description
1 polymer ?
#
loop_
_entity_poly.entity_id
_entity_poly.type
_entity_poly.pdbx_seq_one_letter_code
_entity_poly.pdbx_strand_id
1 'polypeptide(L)'
;GSCRHRCCPGRNNACWAPGSRRPHCYCDSYCQRTGDCCQDYLATCRRAAVGCAVGPWGPWSGCSSPCGVGSRARSRQVTVPPRHGGDPCPDLKQRRGCLGQHPTCGMAK
;
A
#
# COMPACT_ATOMS: atom_id res chain seq x y z
N GLY A 1 13.32 10.80 -22.52
CA GLY A 1 12.78 9.67 -21.76
C GLY A 1 11.34 9.95 -21.37
N SER A 2 10.56 8.90 -21.06
CA SER A 2 9.13 9.01 -20.72
C SER A 2 8.82 8.28 -19.42
N CYS A 3 7.89 8.85 -18.65
CA CYS A 3 7.36 8.27 -17.42
C CYS A 3 6.35 7.13 -17.62
N ARG A 4 6.04 6.75 -18.86
CA ARG A 4 5.11 5.65 -19.13
C ARG A 4 5.60 4.37 -18.45
N HIS A 5 4.79 3.82 -17.56
CA HIS A 5 5.09 2.66 -16.69
C HIS A 5 6.24 2.83 -15.68
N ARG A 6 6.70 4.07 -15.43
CA ARG A 6 7.76 4.40 -14.46
C ARG A 6 7.28 5.33 -13.35
N CYS A 7 5.98 5.50 -13.21
CA CYS A 7 5.40 6.38 -12.21
C CYS A 7 5.50 5.78 -10.81
N CYS A 8 6.06 6.52 -9.87
CA CYS A 8 6.24 6.08 -8.49
C CYS A 8 5.68 7.08 -7.48
N PRO A 9 5.07 6.61 -6.38
CA PRO A 9 4.71 7.48 -5.29
C PRO A 9 5.94 7.82 -4.44
N GLY A 10 5.94 9.01 -3.83
CA GLY A 10 6.98 9.46 -2.91
C GLY A 10 8.30 9.82 -3.59
N ARG A 11 9.40 9.78 -2.83
CA ARG A 11 10.76 9.99 -3.33
C ARG A 11 11.35 8.65 -3.73
N ASN A 12 11.54 8.42 -5.02
CA ASN A 12 12.03 7.14 -5.52
C ASN A 12 12.99 7.31 -6.70
N ASN A 13 14.28 7.25 -6.38
CA ASN A 13 15.35 7.44 -7.35
C ASN A 13 15.47 6.29 -8.39
N ALA A 14 14.79 5.15 -8.18
CA ALA A 14 14.74 4.08 -9.19
C ALA A 14 13.82 4.44 -10.37
N CYS A 15 12.91 5.39 -10.17
CA CYS A 15 11.87 5.76 -11.11
C CYS A 15 12.32 6.95 -11.96
N TRP A 16 13.38 6.76 -12.72
CA TRP A 16 13.98 7.78 -13.57
C TRP A 16 13.83 7.45 -15.06
N ALA A 17 13.92 8.48 -15.90
CA ALA A 17 14.04 8.35 -17.33
C ALA A 17 15.12 9.32 -17.85
N PRO A 18 15.70 9.07 -19.04
CA PRO A 18 16.63 10.02 -19.66
C PRO A 18 15.93 11.38 -19.86
N GLY A 19 16.55 12.47 -19.43
CA GLY A 19 15.99 13.81 -19.57
C GLY A 19 16.45 14.50 -20.87
N SER A 20 15.74 15.56 -21.27
CA SER A 20 16.17 16.46 -22.34
C SER A 20 16.98 17.65 -21.82
N ARG A 21 16.70 18.10 -20.59
CA ARG A 21 17.39 19.22 -19.92
C ARG A 21 18.47 18.78 -18.92
N ARG A 22 18.45 17.52 -18.51
CA ARG A 22 19.36 16.89 -17.53
C ARG A 22 19.60 15.45 -17.96
N PRO A 23 20.72 14.80 -17.55
CA PRO A 23 20.98 13.40 -17.88
C PRO A 23 19.83 12.46 -17.44
N HIS A 24 19.26 12.74 -16.28
CA HIS A 24 18.12 12.03 -15.72
C HIS A 24 17.02 13.01 -15.33
N CYS A 25 15.78 12.56 -15.47
CA CYS A 25 14.59 13.16 -14.90
C CYS A 25 13.83 12.09 -14.12
N TYR A 26 13.01 12.50 -13.17
CA TYR A 26 12.31 11.58 -12.28
C TYR A 26 10.81 11.54 -12.57
N CYS A 27 10.24 10.36 -12.36
CA CYS A 27 8.84 10.03 -12.54
C CYS A 27 8.16 9.71 -11.21
N ASP A 28 8.74 10.18 -10.11
CA ASP A 28 8.19 10.06 -8.78
C ASP A 28 7.42 11.33 -8.36
N SER A 29 6.62 11.28 -7.29
CA SER A 29 5.86 12.47 -6.85
C SER A 29 6.69 13.51 -6.10
N TYR A 30 7.90 13.16 -5.69
CA TYR A 30 8.84 14.09 -5.08
C TYR A 30 9.50 15.01 -6.12
N CYS A 31 9.55 14.61 -7.39
CA CYS A 31 10.17 15.38 -8.48
C CYS A 31 9.66 16.83 -8.59
N GLN A 32 8.40 17.07 -8.19
CA GLN A 32 7.79 18.41 -8.23
C GLN A 32 8.40 19.35 -7.19
N ARG A 33 8.89 18.80 -6.08
CA ARG A 33 9.57 19.56 -5.03
C ARG A 33 11.03 19.83 -5.40
N THR A 34 11.68 18.91 -6.10
CA THR A 34 13.08 19.00 -6.52
C THR A 34 13.28 19.70 -7.86
N GLY A 35 12.24 19.80 -8.69
CA GLY A 35 12.28 20.47 -9.99
C GLY A 35 12.95 19.66 -11.10
N ASP A 36 13.01 18.34 -10.95
CA ASP A 36 13.66 17.38 -11.85
C ASP A 36 12.66 16.39 -12.49
N CYS A 37 11.37 16.74 -12.50
CA CYS A 37 10.34 15.97 -13.18
C CYS A 37 10.63 15.80 -14.67
N CYS A 38 10.34 14.61 -15.19
CA CYS A 38 10.27 14.43 -16.64
C CYS A 38 9.15 15.27 -17.26
N GLN A 39 9.33 15.63 -18.53
CA GLN A 39 8.42 16.51 -19.26
C GLN A 39 6.98 15.97 -19.32
N ASP A 40 6.80 14.65 -19.42
CA ASP A 40 5.49 14.00 -19.49
C ASP A 40 4.91 13.61 -18.12
N TYR A 41 5.61 13.90 -17.02
CA TYR A 41 5.23 13.46 -15.67
C TYR A 41 3.81 13.89 -15.27
N LEU A 42 3.44 15.15 -15.54
CA LEU A 42 2.13 15.69 -15.18
C LEU A 42 0.98 14.93 -15.86
N ALA A 43 1.14 14.62 -17.14
CA ALA A 43 0.13 13.90 -17.92
C ALA A 43 0.13 12.40 -17.60
N THR A 44 1.31 11.77 -17.55
CA THR A 44 1.45 10.31 -17.47
C THR A 44 1.31 9.76 -16.06
N CYS A 45 1.75 10.51 -15.05
CA CYS A 45 1.73 10.07 -13.65
C CYS A 45 0.69 10.84 -12.85
N ARG A 46 0.80 12.16 -12.76
CA ARG A 46 -0.03 12.94 -11.82
C ARG A 46 -1.52 12.91 -12.19
N ARG A 47 -1.87 13.23 -13.43
CA ARG A 47 -3.29 13.29 -13.86
C ARG A 47 -3.91 11.92 -14.06
N ALA A 48 -3.11 10.91 -14.39
CA ALA A 48 -3.55 9.54 -14.58
C ALA A 48 -3.45 8.68 -13.30
N ALA A 49 -3.01 9.27 -12.18
CA ALA A 49 -2.82 8.58 -10.92
C ALA A 49 -4.15 7.97 -10.43
N VAL A 50 -4.13 6.67 -10.16
CA VAL A 50 -5.23 5.98 -9.52
C VAL A 50 -4.69 5.43 -8.20
N GLY A 51 -5.17 5.98 -7.09
CA GLY A 51 -4.85 5.47 -5.76
C GLY A 51 -5.49 4.11 -5.53
N CYS A 52 -4.88 3.31 -4.66
CA CYS A 52 -5.46 2.04 -4.30
C CYS A 52 -6.77 2.21 -3.52
N ALA A 53 -7.80 1.47 -3.92
CA ALA A 53 -9.03 1.32 -3.15
C ALA A 53 -9.14 -0.11 -2.61
N VAL A 54 -9.68 -0.22 -1.40
CA VAL A 54 -9.85 -1.50 -0.70
C VAL A 54 -11.29 -1.67 -0.26
N GLY A 55 -11.74 -2.92 -0.24
CA GLY A 55 -13.06 -3.29 0.24
C GLY A 55 -13.18 -3.21 1.76
N PRO A 56 -14.38 -3.49 2.29
CA PRO A 56 -14.58 -3.60 3.73
C PRO A 56 -13.73 -4.72 4.32
N TRP A 57 -13.50 -4.63 5.63
CA TRP A 57 -12.87 -5.72 6.38
C TRP A 57 -13.76 -6.97 6.40
N GLY A 58 -13.16 -8.12 6.16
CA GLY A 58 -13.77 -9.40 6.45
C GLY A 58 -13.97 -9.63 7.95
N PRO A 59 -14.64 -10.74 8.32
CA PRO A 59 -14.84 -11.09 9.71
C PRO A 59 -13.50 -11.34 10.42
N TRP A 60 -13.50 -11.15 11.74
CA TRP A 60 -12.39 -11.58 12.56
C TRP A 60 -12.33 -13.11 12.58
N SER A 61 -11.13 -13.66 12.50
CA SER A 61 -10.87 -15.07 12.80
C SER A 61 -11.26 -15.38 14.24
N GLY A 62 -11.36 -16.68 14.54
CA GLY A 62 -11.31 -17.17 15.92
C GLY A 62 -10.06 -16.69 16.65
N CYS A 63 -10.11 -16.72 17.99
CA CYS A 63 -8.94 -16.44 18.81
C CYS A 63 -7.90 -17.54 18.58
N SER A 64 -6.63 -17.16 18.39
CA SER A 64 -5.54 -18.11 18.14
C SER A 64 -5.27 -19.02 19.32
N SER A 65 -5.61 -18.57 20.54
CA SER A 65 -5.58 -19.42 21.72
C SER A 65 -7.00 -19.83 22.09
N PRO A 66 -7.26 -21.14 22.32
CA PRO A 66 -8.54 -21.58 22.84
C PRO A 66 -8.76 -21.11 24.29
N CYS A 67 -7.68 -20.88 25.05
CA CYS A 67 -7.70 -20.49 26.45
C CYS A 67 -6.78 -19.28 26.71
N GLY A 68 -7.24 -18.29 27.47
CA GLY A 68 -6.40 -17.17 27.89
C GLY A 68 -5.96 -16.28 26.72
N VAL A 69 -4.80 -15.64 26.82
CA VAL A 69 -4.37 -14.60 25.85
C VAL A 69 -4.07 -15.21 24.47
N GLY A 70 -4.66 -14.62 23.43
CA GLY A 70 -4.39 -14.95 22.04
C GLY A 70 -4.53 -13.74 21.12
N SER A 71 -4.53 -14.00 19.82
CA SER A 71 -4.74 -12.97 18.80
C SER A 71 -5.77 -13.42 17.77
N ARG A 72 -6.47 -12.46 17.19
CA ARG A 72 -7.35 -12.69 16.04
C ARG A 72 -6.95 -11.78 14.90
N ALA A 73 -7.14 -12.27 13.69
CA ALA A 73 -6.78 -11.57 12.47
C ALA A 73 -8.01 -11.35 11.59
N ARG A 74 -7.98 -10.31 10.77
CA ARG A 74 -8.91 -10.13 9.65
C ARG A 74 -8.17 -9.58 8.45
N SER A 75 -8.73 -9.78 7.27
CA SER A 75 -8.20 -9.27 6.01
C SER A 75 -9.26 -8.51 5.22
N ARG A 76 -8.82 -7.69 4.28
CA ARG A 76 -9.64 -7.05 3.25
C ARG A 76 -8.96 -7.17 1.90
N GLN A 77 -9.75 -7.09 0.84
CA GLN A 77 -9.26 -7.21 -0.53
C GLN A 77 -9.08 -5.84 -1.18
N VAL A 78 -8.16 -5.77 -2.14
CA VAL A 78 -8.00 -4.62 -3.03
C VAL A 78 -9.13 -4.65 -4.05
N THR A 79 -9.89 -3.57 -4.15
CA THR A 79 -10.95 -3.42 -5.16
C THR A 79 -10.44 -2.66 -6.37
N VAL A 80 -9.50 -1.72 -6.17
CA VAL A 80 -8.82 -1.00 -7.25
C VAL A 80 -7.32 -0.99 -6.96
N PRO A 81 -6.47 -1.62 -7.79
CA PRO A 81 -5.03 -1.57 -7.61
C PRO A 81 -4.47 -0.20 -7.97
N PRO A 82 -3.37 0.24 -7.32
CA PRO A 82 -2.76 1.53 -7.62
C PRO A 82 -2.16 1.54 -9.03
N ARG A 83 -2.28 2.67 -9.73
CA ARG A 83 -1.72 2.87 -11.07
C ARG A 83 -1.11 4.25 -11.23
N HIS A 84 -0.17 4.37 -12.16
CA HIS A 84 0.44 5.64 -12.56
C HIS A 84 1.05 6.43 -11.40
N GLY A 85 1.63 5.73 -10.42
CA GLY A 85 2.23 6.36 -9.24
C GLY A 85 1.19 6.87 -8.22
N GLY A 86 -0.05 6.42 -8.32
CA GLY A 86 -1.06 6.63 -7.28
C GLY A 86 -0.70 5.95 -5.96
N ASP A 87 -1.36 6.38 -4.89
CA ASP A 87 -1.03 5.97 -3.53
C ASP A 87 -1.12 4.45 -3.33
N PRO A 88 -0.18 3.86 -2.58
CA PRO A 88 -0.17 2.43 -2.31
C PRO A 88 -1.40 2.03 -1.48
N CYS A 89 -1.71 0.73 -1.50
CA CYS A 89 -2.81 0.20 -0.69
C CYS A 89 -2.55 0.40 0.80
N PRO A 90 -3.57 0.82 1.57
CA PRO A 90 -3.49 0.78 3.02
C PRO A 90 -3.43 -0.68 3.51
N ASP A 91 -3.23 -0.89 4.80
CA ASP A 91 -3.08 -2.23 5.39
C ASP A 91 -4.20 -3.18 4.99
N LEU A 92 -3.84 -4.34 4.41
CA LEU A 92 -4.80 -5.35 3.98
C LEU A 92 -5.05 -6.42 5.05
N LYS A 93 -4.27 -6.42 6.13
CA LYS A 93 -4.35 -7.36 7.24
C LYS A 93 -4.34 -6.59 8.54
N GLN A 94 -5.17 -7.02 9.49
CA GLN A 94 -5.21 -6.45 10.83
C GLN A 94 -5.16 -7.57 11.85
N ARG A 95 -4.42 -7.35 12.95
CA ARG A 95 -4.40 -8.22 14.13
C ARG A 95 -4.76 -7.43 15.38
N ARG A 96 -5.40 -8.11 16.33
CA ARG A 96 -5.61 -7.59 17.69
C ARG A 96 -5.62 -8.72 18.71
N GLY A 97 -5.40 -8.37 19.98
CA GLY A 97 -5.51 -9.30 21.10
C GLY A 97 -6.94 -9.83 21.29
N CYS A 98 -7.04 -11.01 21.87
CA CYS A 98 -8.28 -11.65 22.32
C CYS A 98 -8.02 -12.54 23.54
N LEU A 99 -9.08 -12.93 24.22
CA LEU A 99 -9.07 -13.96 25.25
C LEU A 99 -9.85 -15.17 24.76
N GLY A 100 -9.19 -16.34 24.71
CA GLY A 100 -9.80 -17.63 24.46
C GLY A 100 -10.63 -18.06 25.66
N GLN A 101 -11.88 -18.43 25.41
CA GLN A 101 -12.88 -18.79 26.42
C GLN A 101 -13.46 -20.19 26.15
N HIS A 102 -12.66 -21.11 25.62
CA HIS A 102 -13.15 -22.45 25.32
C HIS A 102 -13.65 -23.14 26.61
N PRO A 103 -14.80 -23.86 26.58
CA PRO A 103 -15.41 -24.42 27.79
C PRO A 103 -14.50 -25.36 28.60
N THR A 104 -13.56 -26.04 27.93
CA THR A 104 -12.60 -26.95 28.59
C THR A 104 -11.44 -26.23 29.27
N CYS A 105 -11.29 -24.91 29.12
CA CYS A 105 -10.18 -24.13 29.68
C CYS A 105 -10.15 -24.09 31.21
N GLY A 106 -11.25 -24.47 31.88
CA GLY A 106 -11.35 -24.56 33.34
C GLY A 106 -11.16 -25.97 33.91
N MET A 107 -10.91 -26.99 33.07
CA MET A 107 -10.81 -28.39 33.51
C MET A 107 -9.38 -28.81 33.91
N ALA A 108 -8.41 -27.91 33.85
CA ALA A 108 -7.11 -28.11 34.49
C ALA A 108 -7.22 -27.74 35.98
N LYS A 109 -7.72 -28.69 36.79
CA LYS A 109 -7.49 -28.73 38.23
C LYS A 109 -6.66 -29.94 38.57
#